data_AF-A0A5J4V646-F1
#
_entry.id   AF-A0A5J4V646-F1
#
_cell.length_a   1.000
_cell.length_b   1.000
_cell.length_c   1.000
_cell.angle_alpha   90.00
_cell.angle_beta   90.00
_cell.angle_gamma   90.00
#
_symmetry.space_group_name_H-M   'P 1'
#
loop_
_entity.id
_entity.type
_entity.pdbx_description
1 polymer ?
#
loop_
_entity_poly.entity_id
_entity_poly.type
_entity_poly.pdbx_seq_one_letter_code
_entity_poly.pdbx_strand_id
1 'polypeptide(L)'
;MDEAKTCNSIFDQFPRYFRQSITRVSNRGFVAITTFWIKQDVVLKEMANNDKILVVGNLYTKEGIEYIIRNAYLCPQLNYIVCAGIDFNSVTQALQSPDQLKFQIDQKFVDGFWAYFNQKHLLFTTIDELPNVIDGLNSEGPWINQIFDLPKPEIILPSEFPSERIGVVIRDENLLRLWRRILTKINIFGQRKESDHDGVQKELIGICSILTKQGIAMKQMPNVDQLEHYIAQVTSADGVPGFSYTYGSRLHGEGQMIALTAELQRAPHTRRAVAVTWRPDVDKGSSNPPCLVLIQCVVQSGLLYMTCYFRSQDMYSAYCANVLALQRLQNQIAKEANLESGQIMIVSNSAHVYERDFESMKQIRELDCNLDVRGYFTISTRSKASGDNDDAVIVTLHDPQNDTELMSVEGMDIRQLCDACQLYISEISHALYLGGELQRAIECVKQGTKYVQL
;
A
#
# COMPACT_ATOMS: atom_id res chain seq x y z
N MET A 1 -4.15 36.13 12.68
CA MET A 1 -3.70 37.50 12.35
C MET A 1 -3.49 37.49 10.85
N ASP A 2 -4.43 38.07 10.12
CA ASP A 2 -4.55 37.98 8.67
C ASP A 2 -3.47 38.81 7.98
N GLU A 3 -2.54 38.16 7.29
CA GLU A 3 -1.63 38.84 6.36
C GLU A 3 -2.34 38.98 5.00
N ALA A 4 -2.92 40.15 4.78
CA ALA A 4 -3.36 40.60 3.46
C ALA A 4 -2.14 40.67 2.53
N LYS A 5 -1.97 39.67 1.67
CA LYS A 5 -1.00 39.71 0.58
C LYS A 5 -1.57 40.58 -0.55
N THR A 6 -0.83 41.62 -0.88
CA THR A 6 -1.08 42.53 -2.01
C THR A 6 -1.08 41.78 -3.34
N CYS A 7 -2.05 42.16 -4.17
CA CYS A 7 -2.53 41.51 -5.39
C CYS A 7 -1.45 41.39 -6.49
N ASN A 8 -0.92 40.18 -6.72
CA ASN A 8 -0.57 39.72 -8.07
C ASN A 8 -1.82 39.07 -8.65
N SER A 9 -2.15 39.40 -9.91
CA SER A 9 -3.51 39.33 -10.46
C SER A 9 -4.35 38.11 -10.04
N ILE A 10 -5.58 38.38 -9.62
CA ILE A 10 -6.65 37.41 -9.30
C ILE A 10 -6.75 36.30 -10.37
N PHE A 11 -6.46 36.64 -11.62
CA PHE A 11 -6.55 35.79 -12.80
C PHE A 11 -5.47 34.70 -12.90
N ASP A 12 -4.33 34.86 -12.24
CA ASP A 12 -3.28 33.84 -12.29
C ASP A 12 -3.57 32.66 -11.35
N GLN A 13 -4.45 32.87 -10.37
CA GLN A 13 -4.69 31.91 -9.29
C GLN A 13 -6.02 31.14 -9.41
N PHE A 14 -6.98 31.57 -10.23
CA PHE A 14 -8.30 30.92 -10.37
C PHE A 14 -8.51 30.26 -11.76
N PRO A 15 -8.95 29.00 -11.88
CA PRO A 15 -9.17 28.06 -10.79
C PRO A 15 -7.84 27.55 -10.25
N ARG A 16 -7.75 27.43 -8.93
CA ARG A 16 -6.59 26.85 -8.26
C ARG A 16 -6.70 25.34 -8.18
N TYR A 17 -7.85 24.87 -7.72
CA TYR A 17 -8.15 23.46 -7.55
C TYR A 17 -8.67 22.89 -8.88
N PHE A 18 -8.14 21.74 -9.29
CA PHE A 18 -8.44 21.07 -10.56
C PHE A 18 -8.17 21.90 -11.82
N ARG A 19 -7.16 22.78 -11.79
CA ARG A 19 -6.81 23.66 -12.92
C ARG A 19 -6.59 22.94 -14.25
N GLN A 20 -6.07 21.71 -14.21
CA GLN A 20 -5.83 20.89 -15.42
C GLN A 20 -7.12 20.27 -15.99
N SER A 21 -8.19 20.21 -15.19
CA SER A 21 -9.46 19.59 -15.56
C SER A 21 -10.59 20.61 -15.77
N ILE A 22 -10.32 21.90 -15.54
CA ILE A 22 -11.28 22.99 -15.72
C ILE A 22 -10.80 23.87 -16.86
N THR A 23 -11.61 24.00 -17.89
CA THR A 23 -11.31 24.84 -19.06
C THR A 23 -11.71 26.28 -18.78
N ARG A 24 -10.78 27.22 -18.96
CA ARG A 24 -11.09 28.65 -18.96
C ARG A 24 -11.63 29.06 -20.33
N VAL A 25 -12.73 29.83 -20.35
CA VAL A 25 -13.36 30.32 -21.58
C VAL A 25 -13.05 31.80 -21.76
N SER A 26 -13.42 32.64 -20.77
CA SER A 26 -13.14 34.08 -20.78
C SER A 26 -12.53 34.54 -19.46
N ASN A 27 -11.65 35.55 -19.54
CA ASN A 27 -11.11 36.24 -18.35
C ASN A 27 -12.07 37.31 -17.80
N ARG A 28 -13.11 37.69 -18.55
CA ARG A 28 -14.09 38.72 -18.16
C ARG A 28 -15.46 38.17 -17.83
N GLY A 29 -15.65 36.85 -18.00
CA GLY A 29 -16.90 36.17 -17.69
C GLY A 29 -17.24 36.25 -16.20
N PHE A 30 -18.50 35.93 -15.90
CA PHE A 30 -19.09 35.91 -14.55
C PHE A 30 -19.90 34.64 -14.29
N VAL A 31 -19.92 33.70 -15.24
CA VAL A 31 -20.63 32.41 -15.13
C VAL A 31 -19.63 31.25 -15.10
N ALA A 32 -19.72 30.38 -14.09
CA ALA A 32 -19.06 29.09 -14.11
C ALA A 32 -20.06 28.01 -14.53
N ILE A 33 -19.66 27.11 -15.41
CA ILE A 33 -20.48 25.96 -15.81
C ILE A 33 -19.87 24.71 -15.21
N THR A 34 -20.72 23.93 -14.54
CA THR A 34 -20.38 22.57 -14.19
C THR A 34 -21.23 21.58 -14.97
N THR A 35 -20.55 20.68 -15.67
CA THR A 35 -21.15 19.56 -16.36
C THR A 35 -21.02 18.35 -15.47
N PHE A 36 -22.08 17.59 -15.23
CA PHE A 36 -21.99 16.41 -14.35
C PHE A 36 -21.16 15.30 -15.01
N TRP A 37 -21.80 14.21 -15.44
CA TRP A 37 -21.13 13.09 -16.11
C TRP A 37 -20.96 13.28 -17.63
N ILE A 38 -21.44 14.40 -18.17
CA ILE A 38 -21.27 14.75 -19.58
C ILE A 38 -19.91 15.43 -19.75
N LYS A 39 -19.09 14.97 -20.71
CA LYS A 39 -17.79 15.59 -20.98
C LYS A 39 -17.94 17.08 -21.28
N GLN A 40 -17.13 17.92 -20.62
CA GLN A 40 -17.11 19.37 -20.84
C GLN A 40 -16.91 19.76 -22.32
N ASP A 41 -16.22 18.94 -23.13
CA ASP A 41 -16.01 19.15 -24.57
C ASP A 41 -17.32 19.32 -25.34
N VAL A 42 -18.41 18.70 -24.87
CA VAL A 42 -19.74 18.84 -25.48
C VAL A 42 -20.22 20.29 -25.38
N VAL A 43 -20.10 20.88 -24.19
CA VAL A 43 -20.47 22.30 -23.95
C VAL A 43 -19.50 23.25 -24.64
N LEU A 44 -18.20 22.94 -24.60
CA LEU A 44 -17.16 23.81 -25.18
C LEU A 44 -17.27 23.92 -26.70
N LYS A 45 -17.73 22.88 -27.40
CA LYS A 45 -17.94 22.94 -28.87
C LYS A 45 -18.91 24.04 -29.29
N GLU A 46 -19.91 24.33 -28.47
CA GLU A 46 -20.94 25.32 -28.76
C GLU A 46 -20.63 26.67 -28.13
N MET A 47 -20.05 26.68 -26.92
CA MET A 47 -19.98 27.87 -26.08
C MET A 47 -18.56 28.40 -25.81
N ALA A 48 -17.53 27.88 -26.48
CA ALA A 48 -16.12 28.30 -26.26
C ALA A 48 -15.84 29.79 -26.53
N ASN A 49 -16.72 30.49 -27.26
CA ASN A 49 -16.56 31.92 -27.57
C ASN A 49 -17.53 32.82 -26.80
N ASN A 50 -18.25 32.30 -25.79
CA ASN A 50 -19.21 33.10 -25.03
C ASN A 50 -18.49 33.89 -23.92
N ASP A 51 -18.43 35.21 -24.07
CA ASP A 51 -17.71 36.11 -23.16
C ASP A 51 -18.25 36.14 -21.72
N LYS A 52 -19.49 35.68 -21.49
CA LYS A 52 -20.08 35.58 -20.14
C LYS A 52 -19.52 34.40 -19.35
N ILE A 53 -19.04 33.36 -20.03
CA ILE A 53 -18.55 32.12 -19.40
C ILE A 53 -17.11 32.32 -18.96
N LEU A 54 -16.88 32.15 -17.67
CA LEU A 54 -15.56 32.21 -17.06
C LEU A 54 -14.84 30.86 -17.23
N VAL A 55 -15.49 29.78 -16.80
CA VAL A 55 -14.93 28.42 -16.78
C VAL A 55 -15.99 27.37 -17.06
N VAL A 56 -15.55 26.23 -17.61
CA VAL A 56 -16.34 24.99 -17.74
C VAL A 56 -15.54 23.86 -17.10
N GLY A 57 -16.19 23.05 -16.28
CA GLY A 57 -15.55 21.87 -15.68
C GLY A 57 -16.55 20.76 -15.39
N ASN A 58 -16.04 19.59 -15.03
CA ASN A 58 -16.88 18.48 -14.61
C ASN A 58 -17.07 18.42 -13.08
N LEU A 59 -18.26 18.05 -12.61
CA LEU A 59 -18.54 17.77 -11.20
C LEU A 59 -19.19 16.40 -11.07
N TYR A 60 -18.37 15.40 -10.71
CA TYR A 60 -18.83 14.01 -10.64
C TYR A 60 -19.36 13.62 -9.26
N THR A 61 -18.80 14.18 -8.18
CA THR A 61 -19.06 13.72 -6.81
C THR A 61 -19.36 14.88 -5.87
N LYS A 62 -19.92 14.55 -4.70
CA LYS A 62 -20.32 15.53 -3.67
C LYS A 62 -19.11 16.23 -3.05
N GLU A 63 -17.97 15.53 -2.95
CA GLU A 63 -16.70 16.07 -2.45
C GLU A 63 -16.17 17.21 -3.33
N GLY A 64 -16.52 17.21 -4.63
CA GLY A 64 -16.17 18.28 -5.56
C GLY A 64 -16.76 19.65 -5.19
N ILE A 65 -17.88 19.68 -4.44
CA ILE A 65 -18.55 20.91 -4.03
C ILE A 65 -17.64 21.77 -3.15
N GLU A 66 -16.86 21.17 -2.25
CA GLU A 66 -15.94 21.94 -1.40
C GLU A 66 -14.91 22.70 -2.25
N TYR A 67 -14.43 22.11 -3.33
CA TYR A 67 -13.47 22.75 -4.23
C TYR A 67 -14.10 23.84 -5.10
N ILE A 68 -15.39 23.74 -5.39
CA ILE A 68 -16.15 24.83 -6.02
C ILE A 68 -16.18 26.04 -5.09
N ILE A 69 -16.52 25.84 -3.80
CA ILE A 69 -16.55 26.93 -2.81
C ILE A 69 -15.18 27.61 -2.71
N ARG A 70 -14.12 26.80 -2.59
CA ARG A 70 -12.73 27.29 -2.51
C ARG A 70 -12.33 28.10 -3.75
N ASN A 71 -12.68 27.62 -4.94
CA ASN A 71 -12.42 28.35 -6.17
C ASN A 71 -13.28 29.63 -6.25
N ALA A 72 -14.56 29.60 -5.84
CA ALA A 72 -15.44 30.77 -5.85
C ALA A 72 -14.86 31.92 -5.01
N TYR A 73 -14.32 31.62 -3.82
CA TYR A 73 -13.70 32.62 -2.94
C TYR A 73 -12.40 33.23 -3.47
N LEU A 74 -11.82 32.64 -4.53
CA LEU A 74 -10.72 33.21 -5.30
C LEU A 74 -11.20 34.06 -6.49
N CYS A 75 -12.51 34.10 -6.77
CA CYS A 75 -13.08 34.74 -7.95
C CYS A 75 -14.22 35.71 -7.58
N PRO A 76 -13.91 36.96 -7.23
CA PRO A 76 -14.93 37.96 -6.86
C PRO A 76 -15.98 38.23 -7.94
N GLN A 77 -15.64 38.11 -9.23
CA GLN A 77 -16.55 38.39 -10.35
C GLN A 77 -17.52 37.24 -10.67
N LEU A 78 -17.42 36.10 -9.98
CA LEU A 78 -18.33 34.98 -10.19
C LEU A 78 -19.73 35.35 -9.67
N ASN A 79 -20.73 35.39 -10.54
CA ASN A 79 -22.12 35.65 -10.18
C ASN A 79 -22.99 34.40 -10.24
N TYR A 80 -22.69 33.47 -11.16
CA TYR A 80 -23.54 32.29 -11.35
C TYR A 80 -22.73 31.00 -11.49
N ILE A 81 -23.28 29.93 -10.94
CA ILE A 81 -22.84 28.56 -11.20
C ILE A 81 -24.01 27.83 -11.87
N VAL A 82 -23.83 27.44 -13.13
CA VAL A 82 -24.85 26.73 -13.91
C VAL A 82 -24.46 25.26 -14.00
N CYS A 83 -25.26 24.40 -13.40
CA CYS A 83 -25.10 22.96 -13.39
C CYS A 83 -25.92 22.34 -14.52
N ALA A 84 -25.27 21.57 -15.40
CA ALA A 84 -25.94 20.97 -16.55
C ALA A 84 -25.55 19.51 -16.77
N GLY A 85 -26.51 18.72 -17.26
CA GLY A 85 -26.31 17.33 -17.66
C GLY A 85 -26.86 16.30 -16.68
N ILE A 86 -26.31 15.07 -16.75
CA ILE A 86 -26.83 13.91 -16.01
C ILE A 86 -26.06 13.70 -14.71
N ASP A 87 -26.76 13.74 -13.58
CA ASP A 87 -26.24 13.55 -12.23
C ASP A 87 -26.51 12.13 -11.72
N PHE A 88 -25.48 11.28 -11.67
CA PHE A 88 -25.58 9.91 -11.13
C PHE A 88 -25.29 9.81 -9.63
N ASN A 89 -24.76 10.85 -9.01
CA ASN A 89 -24.28 10.80 -7.62
C ASN A 89 -25.09 11.69 -6.66
N SER A 90 -26.26 12.16 -7.10
CA SER A 90 -27.16 13.05 -6.35
C SER A 90 -26.43 14.31 -5.87
N VAL A 91 -25.55 14.85 -6.71
CA VAL A 91 -24.82 16.09 -6.45
C VAL A 91 -25.76 17.30 -6.45
N THR A 92 -26.77 17.29 -7.33
CA THR A 92 -27.83 18.31 -7.39
C THR A 92 -28.53 18.45 -6.05
N GLN A 93 -28.95 17.33 -5.47
CA GLN A 93 -29.56 17.31 -4.14
C GLN A 93 -28.60 17.83 -3.07
N ALA A 94 -27.33 17.45 -3.13
CA ALA A 94 -26.32 17.90 -2.17
C ALA A 94 -26.05 19.41 -2.25
N LEU A 95 -26.06 19.99 -3.45
CA LEU A 95 -25.95 21.43 -3.68
C LEU A 95 -27.18 22.21 -3.18
N GLN A 96 -28.36 21.60 -3.27
CA GLN A 96 -29.63 22.16 -2.78
C GLN A 96 -29.81 21.99 -1.26
N SER A 97 -29.09 21.06 -0.62
CA SER A 97 -29.23 20.71 0.80
C SER A 97 -27.86 20.56 1.47
N PRO A 98 -27.17 21.67 1.80
CA PRO A 98 -25.80 21.64 2.32
C PRO A 98 -25.63 20.93 3.66
N ASP A 99 -26.69 20.83 4.48
CA ASP A 99 -26.64 20.23 5.83
C ASP A 99 -26.18 18.76 5.84
N GLN A 100 -26.22 18.08 4.69
CA GLN A 100 -25.79 16.70 4.54
C GLN A 100 -24.30 16.55 4.21
N LEU A 101 -23.59 17.66 4.01
CA LEU A 101 -22.19 17.69 3.61
C LEU A 101 -21.28 18.06 4.78
N LYS A 102 -20.11 17.43 4.83
CA LYS A 102 -19.04 17.79 5.78
C LYS A 102 -17.95 18.50 5.01
N PHE A 103 -17.63 19.71 5.43
CA PHE A 103 -16.60 20.54 4.81
C PHE A 103 -15.39 20.68 5.74
N GLN A 104 -14.19 20.75 5.15
CA GLN A 104 -12.95 21.12 5.86
C GLN A 104 -12.64 22.61 5.78
N ILE A 105 -13.66 23.44 5.53
CA ILE A 105 -13.58 24.90 5.55
C ILE A 105 -14.41 25.44 6.71
N ASP A 106 -13.99 26.59 7.26
CA ASP A 106 -14.73 27.28 8.32
C ASP A 106 -16.18 27.53 7.87
N GLN A 107 -17.13 27.17 8.74
CA GLN A 107 -18.57 27.20 8.49
C GLN A 107 -19.05 28.57 7.98
N LYS A 108 -18.41 29.68 8.39
CA LYS A 108 -18.78 31.01 7.89
C LYS A 108 -18.64 31.16 6.37
N PHE A 109 -17.69 30.45 5.75
CA PHE A 109 -17.49 30.47 4.30
C PHE A 109 -18.47 29.54 3.58
N VAL A 110 -18.83 28.42 4.21
CA VAL A 110 -19.92 27.56 3.75
C VAL A 110 -21.20 28.39 3.72
N ASP A 111 -21.59 28.94 4.87
CA ASP A 111 -22.81 29.74 5.00
C ASP A 111 -22.83 30.95 4.07
N GLY A 112 -21.70 31.66 3.95
CA GLY A 112 -21.56 32.81 3.05
C GLY A 112 -21.69 32.43 1.56
N PHE A 113 -21.12 31.30 1.14
CA PHE A 113 -21.28 30.79 -0.21
C PHE A 113 -22.74 30.47 -0.50
N TRP A 114 -23.42 29.71 0.37
CA TRP A 114 -24.83 29.40 0.15
C TRP A 114 -25.75 30.62 0.29
N ALA A 115 -25.45 31.56 1.18
CA ALA A 115 -26.24 32.80 1.31
C ALA A 115 -26.26 33.61 0.01
N TYR A 116 -25.15 33.62 -0.74
CA TYR A 116 -25.10 34.28 -2.05
C TYR A 116 -25.61 33.37 -3.18
N PHE A 117 -25.09 32.13 -3.28
CA PHE A 117 -25.34 31.30 -4.45
C PHE A 117 -26.73 30.65 -4.47
N ASN A 118 -27.35 30.41 -3.32
CA ASN A 118 -28.62 29.69 -3.27
C ASN A 118 -29.77 30.47 -3.95
N GLN A 119 -30.77 29.73 -4.45
CA GLN A 119 -32.01 30.19 -5.09
C GLN A 119 -31.87 30.97 -6.42
N LYS A 120 -30.97 31.95 -6.53
CA LYS A 120 -30.87 32.83 -7.72
C LYS A 120 -29.60 32.63 -8.55
N HIS A 121 -28.52 32.19 -7.92
CA HIS A 121 -27.18 32.23 -8.51
C HIS A 121 -26.62 30.83 -8.81
N LEU A 122 -27.26 29.80 -8.26
CA LEU A 122 -27.00 28.39 -8.54
C LEU A 122 -28.16 27.83 -9.35
N LEU A 123 -27.91 27.58 -10.64
CA LEU A 123 -28.94 27.19 -11.61
C LEU A 123 -28.72 25.75 -12.05
N PHE A 124 -29.82 25.05 -12.33
CA PHE A 124 -29.82 23.68 -12.82
C PHE A 124 -30.60 23.62 -14.12
N THR A 125 -29.99 23.06 -15.17
CA THR A 125 -30.60 23.01 -16.50
C THR A 125 -30.11 21.78 -17.28
N THR A 126 -30.70 21.53 -18.44
CA THR A 126 -30.23 20.52 -19.39
C THR A 126 -29.13 21.09 -20.27
N ILE A 127 -28.36 20.24 -20.96
CA ILE A 127 -27.34 20.72 -21.91
C ILE A 127 -27.99 21.53 -23.05
N ASP A 128 -29.17 21.11 -23.51
CA ASP A 128 -29.87 21.74 -24.63
C ASP A 128 -30.41 23.14 -24.29
N GLU A 129 -30.77 23.38 -23.03
CA GLU A 129 -31.28 24.67 -22.55
C GLU A 129 -30.17 25.61 -22.06
N LEU A 130 -28.95 25.09 -21.86
CA LEU A 130 -27.81 25.83 -21.32
C LEU A 130 -27.50 27.14 -22.06
N PRO A 131 -27.52 27.22 -23.41
CA PRO A 131 -27.29 28.47 -24.13
C PRO A 131 -28.33 29.55 -23.78
N ASN A 132 -29.62 29.18 -23.78
CA ASN A 132 -30.71 30.10 -23.47
C ASN A 132 -30.63 30.63 -22.04
N VAL A 133 -30.26 29.76 -21.08
CA VAL A 133 -30.06 30.17 -19.69
C VAL A 133 -28.95 31.20 -19.58
N ILE A 134 -27.78 30.95 -20.20
CA ILE A 134 -26.62 31.85 -20.13
C ILE A 134 -26.88 33.19 -20.81
N ASP A 135 -27.61 33.19 -21.93
CA ASP A 135 -27.97 34.42 -22.64
C ASP A 135 -28.86 35.33 -21.79
N GLY A 136 -29.68 34.78 -20.91
CA GLY A 136 -30.52 35.52 -19.96
C GLY A 136 -29.77 36.14 -18.77
N LEU A 137 -28.53 35.74 -18.48
CA LEU A 137 -27.78 36.20 -17.30
C LEU A 137 -27.06 37.53 -17.54
N ASN A 138 -27.03 38.39 -16.52
CA ASN A 138 -26.35 39.68 -16.52
C ASN A 138 -25.38 39.77 -15.33
N SER A 139 -24.26 40.49 -15.47
CA SER A 139 -23.34 40.66 -14.34
C SER A 139 -23.95 41.54 -13.25
N GLU A 140 -23.79 41.12 -12.00
CA GLU A 140 -24.33 41.82 -10.82
C GLU A 140 -23.24 42.51 -9.97
N GLY A 141 -22.02 42.65 -10.51
CA GLY A 141 -20.86 43.11 -9.75
C GLY A 141 -20.24 42.00 -8.90
N PRO A 142 -19.23 42.30 -8.06
CA PRO A 142 -18.53 41.25 -7.32
C PRO A 142 -19.37 40.67 -6.18
N TRP A 143 -19.40 39.34 -6.03
CA TRP A 143 -20.14 38.66 -4.96
C TRP A 143 -19.44 38.75 -3.58
N ILE A 144 -18.13 38.98 -3.60
CA ILE A 144 -17.28 39.23 -2.42
C ILE A 144 -16.40 40.45 -2.69
N ASN A 145 -16.15 41.24 -1.65
CA ASN A 145 -15.34 42.46 -1.77
C ASN A 145 -13.83 42.23 -1.60
N GLN A 146 -13.44 41.03 -1.16
CA GLN A 146 -12.06 40.61 -1.00
C GLN A 146 -11.92 39.11 -1.27
N ILE A 147 -10.73 38.69 -1.68
CA ILE A 147 -10.42 37.28 -1.91
C ILE A 147 -10.12 36.58 -0.60
N PHE A 148 -10.56 35.33 -0.50
CA PHE A 148 -10.21 34.44 0.60
C PHE A 148 -9.51 33.20 0.07
N ASP A 149 -8.25 33.02 0.47
CA ASP A 149 -7.48 31.83 0.15
C ASP A 149 -7.70 30.77 1.23
N LEU A 150 -8.66 29.88 1.00
CA LEU A 150 -9.05 28.86 1.98
C LEU A 150 -8.01 27.71 2.04
N PRO A 151 -7.64 27.24 3.25
CA PRO A 151 -6.56 26.27 3.47
C PRO A 151 -6.89 24.92 2.85
N LYS A 152 -5.94 24.29 2.12
CA LYS A 152 -6.17 22.99 1.46
C LYS A 152 -6.80 21.96 2.42
N PRO A 153 -7.73 21.11 1.95
CA PRO A 153 -8.30 20.06 2.79
C PRO A 153 -7.17 19.15 3.30
N GLU A 154 -7.21 18.84 4.58
CA GLU A 154 -6.32 17.89 5.22
C GLU A 154 -6.75 16.46 4.90
N ILE A 155 -5.76 15.57 4.74
CA ILE A 155 -6.03 14.15 4.60
C ILE A 155 -6.28 13.61 6.01
N ILE A 156 -7.54 13.27 6.31
CA ILE A 156 -7.89 12.57 7.55
C ILE A 156 -7.44 11.12 7.39
N LEU A 157 -6.33 10.77 8.04
CA LEU A 157 -5.85 9.39 8.03
C LEU A 157 -6.80 8.51 8.83
N PRO A 158 -7.21 7.34 8.28
CA PRO A 158 -8.00 6.40 9.06
C PRO A 158 -7.15 5.83 10.20
N SER A 159 -7.81 5.34 11.25
CA SER A 159 -7.13 4.63 12.34
C SER A 159 -6.49 3.32 11.87
N GLU A 160 -7.00 2.75 10.78
CA GLU A 160 -6.59 1.48 10.17
C GLU A 160 -6.74 1.56 8.64
N PHE A 161 -5.74 1.07 7.90
CA PHE A 161 -5.84 0.93 6.45
C PHE A 161 -6.47 -0.41 6.07
N PRO A 162 -7.27 -0.47 4.99
CA PRO A 162 -7.72 -1.75 4.44
C PRO A 162 -6.54 -2.67 4.08
N SER A 163 -6.71 -3.97 4.27
CA SER A 163 -5.71 -5.01 4.00
C SER A 163 -6.38 -6.30 3.54
N GLU A 164 -5.61 -7.20 2.93
CA GLU A 164 -5.92 -8.57 2.53
C GLU A 164 -6.53 -9.46 3.65
N ARG A 165 -6.59 -8.96 4.90
CA ARG A 165 -7.17 -9.54 6.12
C ARG A 165 -6.51 -10.83 6.60
N ILE A 166 -6.17 -11.75 5.72
CA ILE A 166 -5.54 -13.05 6.03
C ILE A 166 -4.48 -13.36 4.96
N GLY A 167 -3.35 -13.94 5.37
CA GLY A 167 -2.38 -14.54 4.43
C GLY A 167 -1.35 -13.55 3.90
N VAL A 168 -0.78 -12.75 4.80
CA VAL A 168 0.24 -11.75 4.46
C VAL A 168 1.60 -12.42 4.31
N VAL A 169 2.19 -12.41 3.12
CA VAL A 169 3.53 -12.97 2.89
C VAL A 169 4.59 -11.88 2.98
N ILE A 170 5.69 -12.16 3.69
CA ILE A 170 6.83 -11.24 3.86
C ILE A 170 8.13 -12.04 3.78
N ARG A 171 9.07 -11.61 2.95
CA ARG A 171 10.36 -12.30 2.75
C ARG A 171 11.53 -11.34 2.95
N ASP A 172 12.59 -11.84 3.56
CA ASP A 172 13.88 -11.14 3.59
C ASP A 172 15.01 -12.14 3.87
N GLU A 173 16.23 -11.82 3.45
CA GLU A 173 17.45 -12.57 3.81
C GLU A 173 17.99 -12.20 5.19
N ASN A 174 17.58 -11.06 5.75
CA ASN A 174 18.02 -10.54 7.03
C ASN A 174 16.86 -10.50 8.03
N LEU A 175 17.03 -11.13 9.20
CA LEU A 175 15.96 -11.20 10.20
C LEU A 175 15.56 -9.85 10.77
N LEU A 176 16.48 -8.90 10.96
CA LEU A 176 16.12 -7.58 11.46
C LEU A 176 15.25 -6.82 10.47
N ARG A 177 15.57 -6.91 9.17
CA ARG A 177 14.74 -6.32 8.11
C ARG A 177 13.40 -7.05 7.99
N LEU A 178 13.40 -8.39 8.03
CA LEU A 178 12.16 -9.18 8.06
C LEU A 178 11.25 -8.75 9.21
N TRP A 179 11.81 -8.62 10.41
CA TRP A 179 11.10 -8.18 11.61
C TRP A 179 10.55 -6.75 11.48
N ARG A 180 11.37 -5.81 11.02
CA ARG A 180 10.94 -4.43 10.78
C ARG A 180 9.82 -4.34 9.74
N ARG A 181 9.90 -5.09 8.63
CA ARG A 181 8.84 -5.20 7.63
C ARG A 181 7.53 -5.74 8.23
N ILE A 182 7.60 -6.80 9.05
CA ILE A 182 6.44 -7.33 9.78
C ILE A 182 5.81 -6.24 10.63
N LEU A 183 6.61 -5.53 11.43
CA LEU A 183 6.15 -4.46 12.30
C LEU A 183 5.55 -3.28 11.52
N THR A 184 6.16 -2.88 10.40
CA THR A 184 5.60 -1.86 9.50
C THR A 184 4.24 -2.28 8.96
N LYS A 185 4.08 -3.54 8.51
CA LYS A 185 2.77 -4.04 8.05
C LYS A 185 1.73 -4.05 9.16
N ILE A 186 2.07 -4.54 10.36
CA ILE A 186 1.13 -4.51 11.50
C ILE A 186 0.79 -3.08 11.90
N ASN A 187 1.72 -2.14 11.84
CA ASN A 187 1.45 -0.75 12.16
C ASN A 187 0.41 -0.13 11.21
N ILE A 188 0.57 -0.36 9.90
CA ILE A 188 -0.28 0.23 8.86
C ILE A 188 -1.63 -0.50 8.74
N PHE A 189 -1.59 -1.84 8.75
CA PHE A 189 -2.71 -2.70 8.36
C PHE A 189 -3.30 -3.53 9.52
N GLY A 190 -2.63 -3.58 10.67
CA GLY A 190 -3.08 -4.39 11.79
C GLY A 190 -4.36 -3.83 12.42
N GLN A 191 -5.33 -4.72 12.62
CA GLN A 191 -6.60 -4.40 13.26
C GLN A 191 -6.40 -4.28 14.77
N ARG A 192 -6.94 -3.22 15.39
CA ARG A 192 -7.00 -3.09 16.85
C ARG A 192 -8.09 -3.99 17.42
N LYS A 193 -7.74 -4.75 18.45
CA LYS A 193 -8.65 -5.63 19.19
C LYS A 193 -8.20 -5.78 20.64
N GLU A 194 -9.12 -6.17 21.50
CA GLU A 194 -8.82 -6.60 22.87
C GLU A 194 -8.15 -7.99 22.86
N SER A 195 -7.32 -8.24 23.88
CA SER A 195 -6.67 -9.51 24.19
C SER A 195 -7.00 -9.92 25.62
N ASP A 196 -7.10 -11.23 25.86
CA ASP A 196 -7.42 -11.80 27.17
C ASP A 196 -6.29 -11.62 28.20
N HIS A 197 -5.09 -11.20 27.78
CA HIS A 197 -3.89 -11.19 28.63
C HIS A 197 -3.32 -9.79 28.88
N ASP A 198 -3.27 -8.93 27.86
CA ASP A 198 -2.44 -7.72 27.84
C ASP A 198 -3.18 -6.47 27.31
N GLY A 199 -4.51 -6.51 27.33
CA GLY A 199 -5.37 -5.40 26.87
C GLY A 199 -5.38 -5.26 25.35
N VAL A 200 -5.24 -4.04 24.84
CA VAL A 200 -5.34 -3.76 23.40
C VAL A 200 -4.10 -4.24 22.64
N GLN A 201 -4.31 -4.85 21.48
CA GLN A 201 -3.28 -5.25 20.54
C GLN A 201 -3.65 -4.87 19.10
N LYS A 202 -2.62 -4.75 18.24
CA LYS A 202 -2.79 -4.72 16.78
C LYS A 202 -2.45 -6.09 16.22
N GLU A 203 -3.31 -6.63 15.36
CA GLU A 203 -3.18 -7.99 14.83
C GLU A 203 -3.31 -8.03 13.31
N LEU A 204 -2.47 -8.85 12.68
CA LEU A 204 -2.69 -9.39 11.33
C LEU A 204 -2.82 -10.90 11.40
N ILE A 205 -3.73 -11.45 10.60
CA ILE A 205 -4.03 -12.88 10.61
C ILE A 205 -3.20 -13.60 9.54
N GLY A 206 -2.51 -14.67 9.94
CA GLY A 206 -1.78 -15.54 9.03
C GLY A 206 -0.62 -14.83 8.33
N ILE A 207 0.26 -14.17 9.08
CA ILE A 207 1.54 -13.71 8.53
C ILE A 207 2.38 -14.95 8.20
N CYS A 208 2.81 -15.05 6.95
CA CYS A 208 3.79 -16.02 6.49
C CYS A 208 5.12 -15.30 6.26
N SER A 209 6.03 -15.40 7.22
CA SER A 209 7.36 -14.80 7.13
C SER A 209 8.38 -15.84 6.66
N ILE A 210 9.22 -15.45 5.70
CA ILE A 210 10.26 -16.31 5.14
C ILE A 210 11.61 -15.63 5.31
N LEU A 211 12.50 -16.29 6.05
CA LEU A 211 13.90 -15.91 6.12
C LEU A 211 14.66 -16.73 5.07
N THR A 212 15.13 -16.05 4.01
CA THR A 212 15.66 -16.70 2.81
C THR A 212 17.13 -17.10 2.94
N LYS A 213 17.87 -16.52 3.91
CA LYS A 213 19.28 -16.79 4.14
C LYS A 213 19.56 -17.12 5.59
N GLN A 214 20.44 -18.10 5.79
CA GLN A 214 20.89 -18.52 7.09
C GLN A 214 22.04 -17.62 7.58
N GLY A 215 22.04 -17.25 8.87
CA GLY A 215 23.11 -16.46 9.50
C GLY A 215 22.75 -15.00 9.78
N ILE A 216 22.39 -14.71 11.03
CA ILE A 216 22.30 -13.34 11.55
C ILE A 216 23.39 -13.14 12.59
N ALA A 217 24.04 -11.98 12.56
CA ALA A 217 24.91 -11.56 13.65
C ALA A 217 24.04 -11.27 14.88
N MET A 218 23.93 -12.22 15.81
CA MET A 218 23.22 -12.04 17.10
C MET A 218 23.59 -10.75 17.81
N LYS A 219 24.82 -10.25 17.62
CA LYS A 219 25.31 -8.95 18.11
C LYS A 219 24.47 -7.74 17.70
N GLN A 220 23.65 -7.84 16.66
CA GLN A 220 22.78 -6.76 16.18
C GLN A 220 21.38 -6.80 16.82
N MET A 221 21.07 -7.84 17.60
CA MET A 221 19.79 -7.97 18.31
C MET A 221 19.85 -7.27 19.68
N PRO A 222 18.75 -6.68 20.15
CA PRO A 222 18.66 -6.24 21.53
C PRO A 222 18.74 -7.44 22.49
N ASN A 223 19.32 -7.24 23.68
CA ASN A 223 19.35 -8.22 24.79
C ASN A 223 19.99 -9.59 24.44
N VAL A 224 21.15 -9.59 23.79
CA VAL A 224 21.87 -10.80 23.32
C VAL A 224 22.05 -11.88 24.40
N ASP A 225 22.35 -11.52 25.65
CA ASP A 225 22.57 -12.51 26.73
C ASP A 225 21.29 -13.26 27.11
N GLN A 226 20.14 -12.57 27.17
CA GLN A 226 18.84 -13.19 27.41
C GLN A 226 18.42 -14.09 26.25
N LEU A 227 18.79 -13.68 25.03
CA LEU A 227 18.53 -14.41 23.81
C LEU A 227 19.30 -15.73 23.75
N GLU A 228 20.59 -15.77 24.12
CA GLU A 228 21.35 -17.02 24.21
C GLU A 228 20.73 -18.00 25.21
N HIS A 229 20.31 -17.50 26.37
CA HIS A 229 19.63 -18.34 27.36
C HIS A 229 18.32 -18.93 26.82
N TYR A 230 17.51 -18.11 26.14
CA TYR A 230 16.27 -18.57 25.51
C TYR A 230 16.52 -19.61 24.42
N ILE A 231 17.50 -19.37 23.55
CA ILE A 231 17.88 -20.32 22.50
C ILE A 231 18.27 -21.67 23.11
N ALA A 232 19.08 -21.66 24.17
CA ALA A 232 19.50 -22.87 24.88
C ALA A 232 18.30 -23.66 25.43
N GLN A 233 17.28 -22.99 25.97
CA GLN A 233 16.05 -23.62 26.46
C GLN A 233 15.24 -24.31 25.34
N VAL A 234 15.19 -23.74 24.14
CA VAL A 234 14.46 -24.34 23.01
C VAL A 234 15.19 -25.58 22.47
N THR A 235 16.53 -25.57 22.52
CA THR A 235 17.38 -26.68 22.03
C THR A 235 17.71 -27.74 23.09
N SER A 236 17.19 -27.62 24.31
CA SER A 236 17.42 -28.58 25.41
C SER A 236 16.15 -29.36 25.75
N ALA A 237 16.29 -30.56 26.31
CA ALA A 237 15.19 -31.31 26.90
C ALA A 237 14.75 -30.75 28.27
N ASP A 238 15.55 -29.87 28.87
CA ASP A 238 15.34 -29.39 30.24
C ASP A 238 14.12 -28.48 30.36
N GLY A 239 13.33 -28.72 31.39
CA GLY A 239 12.31 -27.79 31.85
C GLY A 239 12.94 -26.64 32.64
N VAL A 240 12.22 -25.52 32.72
CA VAL A 240 12.60 -24.39 33.58
C VAL A 240 11.71 -24.41 34.83
N PRO A 241 12.29 -24.38 36.05
CA PRO A 241 11.49 -24.36 37.29
C PRO A 241 10.45 -23.23 37.28
N GLY A 242 9.19 -23.57 37.58
CA GLY A 242 8.07 -22.63 37.58
C GLY A 242 7.32 -22.50 36.25
N PHE A 243 7.84 -23.05 35.15
CA PHE A 243 7.14 -23.12 33.87
C PHE A 243 6.43 -24.47 33.71
N SER A 244 5.20 -24.46 33.19
CA SER A 244 4.44 -25.69 32.91
C SER A 244 5.03 -26.48 31.73
N TYR A 245 5.73 -25.83 30.82
CA TYR A 245 6.48 -26.43 29.72
C TYR A 245 7.52 -25.43 29.19
N THR A 246 8.50 -25.95 28.44
CA THR A 246 9.29 -25.18 27.48
C THR A 246 9.10 -25.81 26.09
N TYR A 247 9.43 -25.09 25.01
CA TYR A 247 9.42 -25.72 23.69
C TYR A 247 10.40 -26.88 23.63
N GLY A 248 11.59 -26.73 24.23
CA GLY A 248 12.58 -27.78 24.30
C GLY A 248 12.10 -29.03 25.03
N SER A 249 11.39 -28.88 26.17
CA SER A 249 10.84 -30.04 26.89
C SER A 249 9.84 -30.83 26.05
N ARG A 250 9.03 -30.15 25.22
CA ARG A 250 8.06 -30.80 24.30
C ARG A 250 8.74 -31.43 23.09
N LEU A 251 9.77 -30.79 22.54
CA LEU A 251 10.44 -31.22 21.31
C LEU A 251 11.53 -32.28 21.58
N HIS A 252 12.45 -31.99 22.50
CA HIS A 252 13.57 -32.85 22.85
C HIS A 252 13.22 -33.82 23.97
N GLY A 253 12.56 -33.36 25.04
CA GLY A 253 12.22 -34.19 26.19
C GLY A 253 11.28 -35.34 25.86
N GLU A 254 10.38 -35.15 24.89
CA GLU A 254 9.49 -36.20 24.38
C GLU A 254 10.10 -36.99 23.19
N GLY A 255 11.37 -36.75 22.83
CA GLY A 255 12.09 -37.49 21.80
C GLY A 255 11.69 -37.19 20.35
N GLN A 256 10.86 -36.17 20.11
CA GLN A 256 10.35 -35.84 18.78
C GLN A 256 11.46 -35.43 17.81
N MET A 257 12.47 -34.69 18.28
CA MET A 257 13.61 -34.28 17.44
C MET A 257 14.43 -35.47 16.95
N ILE A 258 14.67 -36.45 17.83
CA ILE A 258 15.38 -37.69 17.46
C ILE A 258 14.60 -38.46 16.41
N ALA A 259 13.28 -38.63 16.62
CA ALA A 259 12.41 -39.34 15.68
C ALA A 259 12.33 -38.63 14.32
N LEU A 260 12.22 -37.29 14.33
CA LEU A 260 12.18 -36.47 13.13
C LEU A 260 13.48 -36.59 12.33
N THR A 261 14.64 -36.44 12.97
CA THR A 261 15.95 -36.58 12.31
C THR A 261 16.15 -37.99 11.76
N ALA A 262 15.80 -39.03 12.53
CA ALA A 262 15.91 -40.41 12.07
C ALA A 262 15.01 -40.70 10.85
N GLU A 263 13.82 -40.10 10.81
CA GLU A 263 12.90 -40.21 9.67
C GLU A 263 13.49 -39.55 8.40
N LEU A 264 14.15 -38.39 8.54
CA LEU A 264 14.84 -37.73 7.43
C LEU A 264 16.05 -38.53 6.93
N GLN A 265 16.85 -39.11 7.84
CA GLN A 265 17.98 -39.97 7.48
C GLN A 265 17.52 -41.23 6.74
N ARG A 266 16.41 -41.83 7.19
CA ARG A 266 15.84 -43.05 6.60
C ARG A 266 15.15 -42.78 5.27
N ALA A 267 14.44 -41.67 5.14
CA ALA A 267 13.66 -41.31 3.98
C ALA A 267 13.72 -39.79 3.71
N PRO A 268 14.76 -39.28 3.03
CA PRO A 268 14.98 -37.84 2.85
C PRO A 268 13.81 -37.07 2.22
N HIS A 269 13.04 -37.72 1.32
CA HIS A 269 11.86 -37.12 0.67
C HIS A 269 10.55 -37.33 1.44
N THR A 270 10.63 -37.72 2.71
CA THR A 270 9.46 -37.89 3.57
C THR A 270 8.69 -36.58 3.74
N ARG A 271 7.36 -36.69 3.83
CA ARG A 271 6.48 -35.58 4.22
C ARG A 271 6.06 -35.69 5.69
N ARG A 272 6.64 -36.66 6.41
CA ARG A 272 6.26 -37.06 7.77
C ARG A 272 7.25 -36.61 8.85
N ALA A 273 8.30 -35.89 8.48
CA ALA A 273 9.23 -35.26 9.42
C ALA A 273 8.53 -34.07 10.11
N VAL A 274 7.72 -34.38 11.13
CA VAL A 274 6.83 -33.46 11.84
C VAL A 274 7.02 -33.61 13.34
N ALA A 275 7.03 -32.49 14.06
CA ALA A 275 6.97 -32.43 15.51
C ALA A 275 5.86 -31.48 15.95
N VAL A 276 5.20 -31.81 17.06
CA VAL A 276 4.03 -31.08 17.57
C VAL A 276 4.22 -30.79 19.05
N THR A 277 4.15 -29.52 19.41
CA THR A 277 4.28 -29.06 20.80
C THR A 277 2.93 -29.02 21.52
N TRP A 278 1.84 -28.79 20.78
CA TRP A 278 0.48 -28.77 21.32
C TRP A 278 -0.02 -30.18 21.65
N ARG A 279 -0.45 -30.38 22.89
CA ARG A 279 -1.03 -31.62 23.39
C ARG A 279 -2.51 -31.42 23.71
N PRO A 280 -3.45 -31.98 22.91
CA PRO A 280 -4.89 -31.77 23.12
C PRO A 280 -5.40 -32.16 24.51
N ASP A 281 -4.80 -33.18 25.12
CA ASP A 281 -5.12 -33.69 26.46
C ASP A 281 -4.65 -32.77 27.59
N VAL A 282 -3.61 -31.97 27.36
CA VAL A 282 -3.01 -31.07 28.36
C VAL A 282 -3.42 -29.61 28.14
N ASP A 283 -3.36 -29.15 26.89
CA ASP A 283 -3.33 -27.74 26.55
C ASP A 283 -4.73 -27.15 26.30
N LYS A 284 -5.77 -27.99 26.10
CA LYS A 284 -7.16 -27.53 25.89
C LYS A 284 -7.69 -26.66 27.03
N GLY A 285 -7.26 -26.93 28.27
CA GLY A 285 -7.67 -26.18 29.47
C GLY A 285 -6.53 -25.38 30.10
N SER A 286 -5.36 -25.31 29.47
CA SER A 286 -4.21 -24.58 30.00
C SER A 286 -4.42 -23.09 29.85
N SER A 287 -4.08 -22.31 30.88
CA SER A 287 -4.02 -20.85 30.79
C SER A 287 -2.83 -20.37 29.95
N ASN A 288 -1.81 -21.21 29.78
CA ASN A 288 -0.60 -20.91 29.04
C ASN A 288 -0.28 -22.07 28.10
N PRO A 289 -1.04 -22.30 27.01
CA PRO A 289 -0.72 -23.37 26.08
C PRO A 289 0.41 -22.93 25.10
N PRO A 290 1.12 -23.88 24.46
CA PRO A 290 2.22 -23.57 23.55
C PRO A 290 1.78 -22.70 22.37
N CYS A 291 2.55 -21.63 22.10
CA CYS A 291 2.30 -20.73 20.98
C CYS A 291 2.84 -21.31 19.66
N LEU A 292 4.08 -21.80 19.64
CA LEU A 292 4.54 -22.73 18.61
C LEU A 292 3.70 -24.00 18.73
N VAL A 293 3.16 -24.52 17.63
CA VAL A 293 2.29 -25.71 17.61
C VAL A 293 2.91 -26.84 16.80
N LEU A 294 3.51 -26.52 15.65
CA LEU A 294 4.03 -27.51 14.71
C LEU A 294 5.33 -27.06 14.08
N ILE A 295 6.24 -28.01 13.90
CA ILE A 295 7.43 -27.92 13.05
C ILE A 295 7.33 -29.03 12.01
N GLN A 296 7.58 -28.71 10.74
CA GLN A 296 7.70 -29.69 9.67
C GLN A 296 8.94 -29.42 8.82
N CYS A 297 9.68 -30.48 8.53
CA CYS A 297 10.83 -30.44 7.63
C CYS A 297 10.51 -31.15 6.32
N VAL A 298 10.94 -30.56 5.20
CA VAL A 298 10.84 -31.14 3.85
C VAL A 298 12.17 -30.92 3.14
N VAL A 299 12.65 -31.92 2.41
CA VAL A 299 13.90 -31.83 1.66
C VAL A 299 13.62 -31.70 0.17
N GLN A 300 14.20 -30.68 -0.46
CA GLN A 300 14.15 -30.47 -1.90
C GLN A 300 15.53 -30.03 -2.39
N SER A 301 16.03 -30.67 -3.46
CA SER A 301 17.35 -30.37 -4.05
C SER A 301 18.50 -30.38 -3.03
N GLY A 302 18.47 -31.29 -2.05
CA GLY A 302 19.49 -31.40 -1.00
C GLY A 302 19.36 -30.38 0.15
N LEU A 303 18.41 -29.45 0.05
CA LEU A 303 18.16 -28.42 1.06
C LEU A 303 16.99 -28.83 1.98
N LEU A 304 17.19 -28.74 3.28
CA LEU A 304 16.17 -28.93 4.31
C LEU A 304 15.42 -27.63 4.55
N TYR A 305 14.17 -27.56 4.08
CA TYR A 305 13.24 -26.48 4.38
C TYR A 305 12.49 -26.79 5.66
N MET A 306 12.29 -25.78 6.50
CA MET A 306 11.57 -25.93 7.76
C MET A 306 10.40 -24.95 7.84
N THR A 307 9.21 -25.48 8.12
CA THR A 307 7.99 -24.70 8.36
C THR A 307 7.61 -24.79 9.83
N CYS A 308 7.40 -23.64 10.46
CA CYS A 308 6.92 -23.55 11.83
C CYS A 308 5.57 -22.85 11.87
N TYR A 309 4.60 -23.42 12.59
CA TYR A 309 3.28 -22.83 12.76
C TYR A 309 3.09 -22.35 14.20
N PHE A 310 2.76 -21.06 14.34
CA PHE A 310 2.41 -20.42 15.60
C PHE A 310 0.91 -20.05 15.60
N ARG A 311 0.18 -20.47 16.64
CA ARG A 311 -1.22 -20.05 16.82
C ARG A 311 -1.34 -18.56 17.19
N SER A 312 -0.33 -18.04 17.89
CA SER A 312 -0.25 -16.68 18.41
C SER A 312 1.22 -16.32 18.62
N GLN A 313 1.63 -15.11 18.25
CA GLN A 313 3.02 -14.69 18.35
C GLN A 313 3.15 -13.17 18.55
N ASP A 314 3.80 -12.77 19.65
CA ASP A 314 4.22 -11.40 19.90
C ASP A 314 5.34 -11.05 18.92
N MET A 315 5.00 -10.19 17.96
CA MET A 315 5.87 -9.78 16.88
C MET A 315 6.94 -8.79 17.33
N TYR A 316 6.73 -8.05 18.40
CA TYR A 316 7.69 -7.05 18.87
C TYR A 316 8.74 -7.69 19.78
N SER A 317 8.30 -8.40 20.82
CA SER A 317 9.20 -8.86 21.90
C SER A 317 9.74 -10.27 21.70
N ALA A 318 8.97 -11.16 21.05
CA ALA A 318 9.31 -12.59 21.02
C ALA A 318 9.77 -13.10 19.64
N TYR A 319 9.31 -12.50 18.55
CA TYR A 319 9.51 -13.04 17.19
C TYR A 319 10.97 -13.33 16.85
N CYS A 320 11.87 -12.36 17.00
CA CYS A 320 13.29 -12.55 16.66
C CYS A 320 13.94 -13.68 17.45
N ALA A 321 13.64 -13.79 18.75
CA ALA A 321 14.17 -14.85 19.60
C ALA A 321 13.67 -16.23 19.17
N ASN A 322 12.37 -16.35 18.86
CA ASN A 322 11.78 -17.56 18.31
C ASN A 322 12.47 -17.97 16.99
N VAL A 323 12.62 -17.03 16.04
CA VAL A 323 13.22 -17.34 14.74
C VAL A 323 14.66 -17.83 14.89
N LEU A 324 15.47 -17.17 15.72
CA LEU A 324 16.87 -17.56 15.93
C LEU A 324 17.00 -18.95 16.59
N ALA A 325 16.14 -19.25 17.57
CA ALA A 325 16.12 -20.56 18.20
C ALA A 325 15.73 -21.66 17.20
N LEU A 326 14.69 -21.42 16.39
CA LEU A 326 14.26 -22.33 15.35
C LEU A 326 15.32 -22.49 14.25
N GLN A 327 16.00 -21.42 13.87
CA GLN A 327 17.09 -21.46 12.90
C GLN A 327 18.24 -22.35 13.37
N ARG A 328 18.60 -22.26 14.66
CA ARG A 328 19.61 -23.12 15.27
C ARG A 328 19.16 -24.59 15.29
N LEU A 329 17.89 -24.83 15.60
CA LEU A 329 17.29 -26.17 15.55
C LEU A 329 17.32 -26.75 14.13
N GLN A 330 16.94 -25.98 13.11
CA GLN A 330 17.02 -26.38 11.70
C GLN A 330 18.43 -26.80 11.32
N ASN A 331 19.43 -25.98 11.68
CA ASN A 331 20.83 -26.27 11.39
C ASN A 331 21.31 -27.54 12.09
N GLN A 332 20.84 -27.81 13.30
CA GLN A 332 21.15 -29.06 14.00
C GLN A 332 20.54 -30.26 13.26
N ILE A 333 19.25 -30.21 12.90
CA ILE A 333 18.56 -31.28 12.16
C ILE A 333 19.25 -31.53 10.82
N ALA A 334 19.53 -30.47 10.05
CA ALA A 334 20.19 -30.57 8.76
C ALA A 334 21.58 -31.21 8.89
N LYS A 335 22.39 -30.77 9.86
CA LYS A 335 23.70 -31.35 10.14
C LYS A 335 23.62 -32.83 10.51
N GLU A 336 22.72 -33.21 11.40
CA GLU A 336 22.54 -34.61 11.81
C GLU A 336 22.03 -35.49 10.66
N ALA A 337 21.19 -34.94 9.78
CA ALA A 337 20.67 -35.62 8.59
C ALA A 337 21.63 -35.58 7.37
N ASN A 338 22.81 -34.96 7.49
CA ASN A 338 23.76 -34.74 6.39
C ASN A 338 23.14 -33.99 5.18
N LEU A 339 22.41 -32.93 5.48
CA LEU A 339 21.74 -32.04 4.53
C LEU A 339 22.23 -30.59 4.73
N GLU A 340 22.00 -29.76 3.72
CA GLU A 340 22.20 -28.32 3.83
C GLU A 340 20.90 -27.64 4.32
N SER A 341 21.03 -26.57 5.10
CA SER A 341 19.86 -25.81 5.56
C SER A 341 19.29 -24.95 4.44
N GLY A 342 18.02 -25.18 4.09
CA GLY A 342 17.23 -24.33 3.22
C GLY A 342 16.61 -23.14 3.98
N GLN A 343 15.55 -22.58 3.40
CA GLN A 343 14.82 -21.45 3.99
C GLN A 343 13.97 -21.90 5.18
N ILE A 344 13.72 -20.98 6.10
CA ILE A 344 12.75 -21.16 7.18
C ILE A 344 11.51 -20.32 6.91
N MET A 345 10.34 -20.95 6.99
CA MET A 345 9.03 -20.33 6.87
C MET A 345 8.31 -20.38 8.22
N ILE A 346 7.78 -19.26 8.66
CA ILE A 346 7.01 -19.16 9.90
C ILE A 346 5.61 -18.65 9.55
N VAL A 347 4.61 -19.45 9.90
CA VAL A 347 3.21 -19.10 9.75
C VAL A 347 2.66 -18.72 11.11
N SER A 348 2.34 -17.45 11.29
CA SER A 348 1.85 -16.87 12.54
C SER A 348 0.39 -16.50 12.38
N ASN A 349 -0.50 -17.32 12.94
CA ASN A 349 -1.93 -17.15 12.74
C ASN A 349 -2.46 -15.88 13.40
N SER A 350 -2.10 -15.61 14.66
CA SER A 350 -2.31 -14.32 15.33
C SER A 350 -0.96 -13.63 15.49
N ALA A 351 -0.58 -12.82 14.50
CA ALA A 351 0.63 -12.01 14.55
C ALA A 351 0.28 -10.65 15.14
N HIS A 352 0.74 -10.37 16.35
CA HIS A 352 0.28 -9.20 17.09
C HIS A 352 1.41 -8.40 17.74
N VAL A 353 1.11 -7.12 17.98
CA VAL A 353 1.92 -6.20 18.78
C VAL A 353 1.01 -5.64 19.86
N TYR A 354 1.47 -5.60 21.11
CA TYR A 354 0.71 -5.07 22.23
C TYR A 354 0.76 -3.55 22.29
N GLU A 355 -0.24 -2.93 22.92
CA GLU A 355 -0.35 -1.47 22.99
C GLU A 355 0.88 -0.78 23.59
N ARG A 356 1.51 -1.40 24.59
CA ARG A 356 2.76 -0.93 25.21
C ARG A 356 3.89 -0.69 24.20
N ASP A 357 3.87 -1.39 23.07
CA ASP A 357 4.94 -1.37 22.06
C ASP A 357 4.57 -0.53 20.81
N PHE A 358 3.37 0.07 20.76
CA PHE A 358 2.90 0.80 19.57
C PHE A 358 3.78 2.01 19.22
N GLU A 359 4.18 2.80 20.22
CA GLU A 359 4.99 3.99 19.97
C GLU A 359 6.39 3.63 19.47
N SER A 360 6.99 2.57 20.01
CA SER A 360 8.27 2.06 19.53
C SER A 360 8.16 1.49 18.11
N MET A 361 7.09 0.76 17.82
CA MET A 361 6.82 0.23 16.48
C MET A 361 6.70 1.35 15.42
N LYS A 362 6.06 2.48 15.73
CA LYS A 362 5.89 3.61 14.79
C LYS A 362 7.22 4.28 14.40
N GLN A 363 8.26 4.16 15.21
CA GLN A 363 9.58 4.73 14.92
C GLN A 363 10.38 3.89 13.91
N ILE A 364 9.95 2.66 13.65
CA ILE A 364 10.57 1.76 12.68
C ILE A 364 10.11 2.16 11.28
N ARG A 365 11.08 2.59 10.46
CA ARG A 365 10.88 2.85 9.04
C ARG A 365 11.83 1.98 8.23
N GLU A 366 11.30 1.34 7.21
CA GLU A 366 12.10 0.62 6.23
C GLU A 366 11.52 0.87 4.83
N LEU A 367 12.42 1.01 3.86
CA LEU A 367 12.09 1.16 2.45
C LEU A 367 12.34 -0.18 1.75
N ASP A 368 11.37 -0.62 0.96
CA ASP A 368 11.38 -1.90 0.27
C ASP A 368 12.27 -1.86 -0.98
N CYS A 369 13.50 -2.37 -0.85
CA CYS A 369 14.29 -2.80 -2.01
C CYS A 369 14.79 -4.22 -1.77
N ASN A 370 14.11 -5.21 -2.33
CA ASN A 370 14.52 -6.60 -2.35
C ASN A 370 14.80 -7.04 -3.78
N LEU A 371 15.74 -7.98 -3.92
CA LEU A 371 15.85 -8.77 -5.13
C LEU A 371 14.64 -9.70 -5.22
N ASP A 372 14.07 -9.81 -6.41
CA ASP A 372 12.96 -10.71 -6.67
C ASP A 372 13.49 -12.13 -6.85
N VAL A 373 12.91 -13.08 -6.12
CA VAL A 373 13.34 -14.49 -6.14
C VAL A 373 13.10 -15.17 -7.50
N ARG A 374 12.26 -14.57 -8.35
CA ARG A 374 11.96 -15.09 -9.70
C ARG A 374 12.95 -14.63 -10.76
N GLY A 375 13.84 -13.68 -10.44
CA GLY A 375 14.82 -13.15 -11.38
C GLY A 375 14.77 -11.62 -11.52
N TYR A 376 15.53 -11.10 -12.47
CA TYR A 376 15.56 -9.68 -12.80
C TYR A 376 15.34 -9.47 -14.29
N PHE A 377 14.89 -8.27 -14.64
CA PHE A 377 14.66 -7.91 -16.03
C PHE A 377 15.74 -6.96 -16.55
N THR A 378 16.21 -7.24 -17.75
CA THR A 378 16.97 -6.28 -18.57
C THR A 378 16.07 -5.71 -19.65
N ILE A 379 16.26 -4.42 -19.96
CA ILE A 379 15.53 -3.72 -21.00
C ILE A 379 16.51 -3.20 -22.04
N SER A 380 16.20 -3.46 -23.30
CA SER A 380 16.90 -2.89 -24.45
C SER A 380 15.90 -2.30 -25.44
N THR A 381 16.38 -1.47 -26.35
CA THR A 381 15.52 -0.78 -27.33
C THR A 381 16.10 -0.84 -28.73
N ARG A 382 15.23 -1.06 -29.71
CA ARG A 382 15.50 -0.84 -31.15
C ARG A 382 14.76 0.41 -31.61
N SER A 383 15.41 1.23 -32.43
CA SER A 383 14.78 2.43 -32.98
C SER A 383 15.19 2.70 -34.41
N LYS A 384 14.20 3.01 -35.24
CA LYS A 384 14.41 3.46 -36.62
C LYS A 384 15.28 4.72 -36.70
N ALA A 385 15.19 5.60 -35.71
CA ALA A 385 16.03 6.80 -35.62
C ALA A 385 17.53 6.46 -35.45
N SER A 386 17.83 5.27 -34.92
CA SER A 386 19.18 4.74 -34.71
C SER A 386 19.64 3.81 -35.85
N GLY A 387 18.83 3.64 -36.90
CA GLY A 387 19.16 2.80 -38.06
C GLY A 387 18.59 1.38 -38.02
N ASP A 388 17.71 1.04 -37.08
CA ASP A 388 17.02 -0.25 -37.04
C ASP A 388 15.83 -0.33 -38.01
N ASN A 389 15.36 -1.55 -38.29
CA ASN A 389 14.22 -1.80 -39.18
C ASN A 389 12.87 -1.41 -38.55
N ASP A 390 12.79 -1.46 -37.22
CA ASP A 390 11.58 -1.24 -36.44
C ASP A 390 11.86 -0.52 -35.11
N ASP A 391 10.78 -0.03 -34.50
CA ASP A 391 10.81 0.55 -33.15
C ASP A 391 10.28 -0.51 -32.19
N ALA A 392 11.08 -0.89 -31.19
CA ALA A 392 10.71 -1.90 -30.21
C ALA A 392 11.41 -1.68 -28.87
N VAL A 393 10.71 -1.97 -27.78
CA VAL A 393 11.29 -2.21 -26.46
C VAL A 393 11.32 -3.71 -26.24
N ILE A 394 12.48 -4.25 -25.86
CA ILE A 394 12.70 -5.66 -25.58
C ILE A 394 12.97 -5.80 -24.09
N VAL A 395 12.19 -6.65 -23.42
CA VAL A 395 12.32 -6.97 -21.99
C VAL A 395 12.66 -8.44 -21.82
N THR A 396 13.75 -8.73 -21.13
CA THR A 396 14.28 -10.08 -20.96
C THR A 396 14.39 -10.42 -19.48
N LEU A 397 13.82 -11.55 -19.06
CA LEU A 397 13.94 -12.09 -17.71
C LEU A 397 15.19 -12.96 -17.62
N HIS A 398 15.97 -12.78 -16.55
CA HIS A 398 17.17 -13.56 -16.27
C HIS A 398 17.02 -14.36 -14.97
N ASP A 399 17.57 -15.57 -14.97
CA ASP A 399 17.73 -16.38 -13.76
C ASP A 399 18.70 -15.68 -12.78
N PRO A 400 18.32 -15.52 -11.49
CA PRO A 400 19.11 -14.74 -10.55
C PRO A 400 20.39 -15.45 -10.07
N GLN A 401 20.55 -16.75 -10.33
CA GLN A 401 21.70 -17.55 -9.89
C GLN A 401 22.76 -17.70 -10.98
N ASN A 402 22.35 -17.79 -12.24
CA ASN A 402 23.25 -18.10 -13.36
C ASN A 402 23.15 -17.15 -14.56
N ASP A 403 22.34 -16.09 -14.47
CA ASP A 403 22.17 -15.04 -15.50
C ASP A 403 21.65 -15.54 -16.86
N THR A 404 21.09 -16.76 -16.91
CA THR A 404 20.52 -17.28 -18.16
C THR A 404 19.21 -16.58 -18.51
N GLU A 405 19.03 -16.26 -19.79
CA GLU A 405 17.77 -15.71 -20.30
C GLU A 405 16.66 -16.75 -20.21
N LEU A 406 15.61 -16.43 -19.47
CA LEU A 406 14.46 -17.31 -19.24
C LEU A 406 13.33 -17.04 -20.23
N MET A 407 13.11 -15.77 -20.58
CA MET A 407 12.15 -15.35 -21.60
C MET A 407 12.49 -13.94 -22.10
N SER A 408 12.05 -13.63 -23.31
CA SER A 408 12.11 -12.27 -23.86
C SER A 408 10.80 -11.93 -24.54
N VAL A 409 10.35 -10.69 -24.38
CA VAL A 409 9.14 -10.15 -25.02
C VAL A 409 9.48 -8.79 -25.60
N GLU A 410 8.97 -8.49 -26.78
CA GLU A 410 9.17 -7.21 -27.44
C GLU A 410 7.85 -6.54 -27.82
N GLY A 411 7.83 -5.20 -27.79
CA GLY A 411 6.65 -4.43 -28.15
C GLY A 411 6.80 -2.93 -27.89
N MET A 412 5.75 -2.19 -28.25
CA MET A 412 5.65 -0.73 -28.04
C MET A 412 4.42 -0.33 -27.22
N ASP A 413 3.61 -1.30 -26.81
CA ASP A 413 2.45 -1.10 -25.92
C ASP A 413 2.82 -1.49 -24.48
N ILE A 414 2.77 -0.51 -23.58
CA ILE A 414 3.16 -0.69 -22.18
C ILE A 414 2.28 -1.72 -21.46
N ARG A 415 0.98 -1.79 -21.79
CA ARG A 415 0.06 -2.71 -21.11
C ARG A 415 0.39 -4.15 -21.50
N GLN A 416 0.63 -4.40 -22.77
CA GLN A 416 1.04 -5.72 -23.25
C GLN A 416 2.36 -6.19 -22.65
N LEU A 417 3.36 -5.31 -22.56
CA LEU A 417 4.65 -5.63 -21.94
C LEU A 417 4.48 -5.93 -20.44
N CYS A 418 3.75 -5.10 -19.71
CA CYS A 418 3.46 -5.33 -18.29
C CYS A 418 2.67 -6.64 -18.08
N ASP A 419 1.65 -6.89 -18.89
CA ASP A 419 0.82 -8.10 -18.80
C ASP A 419 1.64 -9.37 -19.06
N ALA A 420 2.61 -9.31 -19.98
CA ALA A 420 3.53 -10.40 -20.24
C ALA A 420 4.52 -10.64 -19.10
N CYS A 421 4.91 -9.61 -18.36
CA CYS A 421 5.89 -9.71 -17.28
C CYS A 421 5.27 -10.05 -15.91
N GLN A 422 4.01 -9.70 -15.66
CA GLN A 422 3.42 -9.68 -14.31
C GLN A 422 3.51 -11.01 -13.54
N LEU A 423 3.40 -12.15 -14.23
CA LEU A 423 3.45 -13.48 -13.60
C LEU A 423 4.85 -13.87 -13.13
N TYR A 424 5.89 -13.20 -13.64
CA TYR A 424 7.28 -13.47 -13.31
C TYR A 424 7.82 -12.55 -12.22
N ILE A 425 6.98 -11.69 -11.65
CA ILE A 425 7.35 -10.76 -10.58
C ILE A 425 6.68 -11.23 -9.29
N SER A 426 7.47 -11.42 -8.24
CA SER A 426 6.98 -11.75 -6.89
C SER A 426 7.03 -10.58 -5.92
N GLU A 427 7.80 -9.52 -6.24
CA GLU A 427 7.96 -8.34 -5.40
C GLU A 427 7.28 -7.10 -6.01
N ILE A 428 6.45 -6.41 -5.23
CA ILE A 428 5.70 -5.22 -5.70
C ILE A 428 6.66 -4.10 -6.10
N SER A 429 7.75 -3.89 -5.35
CA SER A 429 8.75 -2.86 -5.67
C SER A 429 9.42 -3.11 -7.03
N HIS A 430 9.68 -4.38 -7.37
CA HIS A 430 10.20 -4.76 -8.68
C HIS A 430 9.18 -4.49 -9.79
N ALA A 431 7.90 -4.77 -9.57
CA ALA A 431 6.82 -4.44 -10.51
C ALA A 431 6.72 -2.92 -10.78
N LEU A 432 6.82 -2.11 -9.71
CA LEU A 432 6.79 -0.65 -9.81
C LEU A 432 8.00 -0.10 -10.56
N TYR A 433 9.20 -0.62 -10.26
CA TYR A 433 10.43 -0.27 -10.99
C TYR A 433 10.32 -0.65 -12.47
N LEU A 434 9.94 -1.90 -12.77
CA LEU A 434 9.86 -2.39 -14.15
C LEU A 434 8.86 -1.58 -14.97
N GLY A 435 7.66 -1.31 -14.43
CA GLY A 435 6.65 -0.52 -15.13
C GLY A 435 7.14 0.91 -15.46
N GLY A 436 7.86 1.54 -14.53
CA GLY A 436 8.47 2.85 -14.76
C GLY A 436 9.57 2.82 -15.82
N GLU A 437 10.44 1.82 -15.77
CA GLU A 437 11.52 1.64 -16.74
C GLU A 437 11.01 1.31 -18.15
N LEU A 438 9.99 0.47 -18.27
CA LEU A 438 9.36 0.16 -19.56
C LEU A 438 8.71 1.39 -20.17
N GLN A 439 8.00 2.21 -19.38
CA GLN A 439 7.42 3.47 -19.86
C GLN A 439 8.51 4.42 -20.37
N ARG A 440 9.61 4.53 -19.63
CA ARG A 440 10.77 5.36 -20.00
C ARG A 440 11.43 4.87 -21.29
N ALA A 441 11.60 3.55 -21.45
CA ALA A 441 12.14 2.96 -22.67
C ALA A 441 11.27 3.28 -23.89
N ILE A 442 9.94 3.15 -23.76
CA ILE A 442 8.99 3.48 -24.84
C ILE A 442 9.08 4.96 -25.22
N GLU A 443 9.19 5.85 -24.24
CA GLU A 443 9.35 7.29 -24.49
C GLU A 443 10.67 7.60 -25.21
N CYS A 444 11.76 6.97 -24.82
CA CYS A 444 13.05 7.11 -25.50
C CYS A 444 12.96 6.71 -26.97
N VAL A 445 12.36 5.54 -27.27
CA VAL A 445 12.17 5.08 -28.66
C VAL A 445 11.32 6.06 -29.46
N LYS A 446 10.19 6.53 -28.91
CA LYS A 446 9.30 7.51 -29.58
C LYS A 446 9.98 8.84 -29.87
N GLN A 447 10.91 9.27 -29.01
CA GLN A 447 11.66 10.52 -29.17
C GLN A 447 12.96 10.35 -29.96
N GLY A 448 13.34 9.12 -30.33
CA GLY A 448 14.63 8.82 -30.95
C GLY A 448 15.82 9.11 -30.04
N THR A 449 15.64 9.00 -28.71
CA THR A 449 16.71 9.21 -27.73
C THR A 449 17.25 7.89 -27.20
N LYS A 450 18.50 7.91 -26.71
CA LYS A 450 19.15 6.70 -26.18
C LYS A 450 18.56 6.34 -24.81
N TYR A 451 18.04 5.11 -24.70
CA TYR A 451 17.66 4.52 -23.42
C TYR A 451 18.87 3.90 -22.70
N VAL A 452 18.92 4.07 -21.37
CA VAL A 452 19.87 3.40 -20.47
C VAL A 452 19.12 3.04 -19.19
N GLN A 453 18.97 1.75 -18.92
CA GLN A 453 18.33 1.24 -17.71
C GLN A 453 19.08 1.72 -16.46
N LEU A 454 18.33 2.12 -15.43
CA LEU A 454 18.85 2.69 -14.18
C LEU A 454 19.20 1.65 -13.12
#